data_AF-A0AB35FNK6-F1
#
_entry.id   AF-A0AB35FNK6-F1
#
_cell.length_a   1.000
_cell.length_b   1.000
_cell.length_c   1.000
_cell.angle_alpha   90.00
_cell.angle_beta   90.00
_cell.angle_gamma   90.00
#
_symmetry.space_group_name_H-M   'P 1'
#
loop_
_entity.id
_entity.type
_entity.pdbx_description
1 polymer ?
#
loop_
_entity_poly.entity_id
_entity_poly.type
_entity_poly.pdbx_seq_one_letter_code
_entity_poly.pdbx_strand_id
1 'polypeptide(L)'
;MFVEGLKKLFRGRSERDDTSAGSALTARDRDAITADLAFFDSVEKGLGKALARYVLTGADEASVLHVANLLKTTQGDIRTKLHNVFIAVADDWNNKVEREKRHKARERVLFELEGFDPAALYRYLHLHSQFNAQNRAWRFPGSDQSPRWLRTASLLFDTSAPEGRNPLGFLTAPHILEMMEAAELAPSVAPLIDCAFSDKDVPYGDLTQRMLKLPGLADAIAAMPEEATRTIGTLAAGGREVMVSFLGQNGLIDRDRHFFDFAFQMASDGAKTVREAASNALKVADEAKVQAKAEEFLASRKANERLAGVNILAALLRERSLPILDRHGGEEKSNTVLAAIATIRATYAAGSVAGAEAGEGEGDGEAGYLAFDGSFVAAPPPAAKEEPLPADLEEAFRKLLTEANAAARIDYDQTPPGKDWNQRPARPFTPPFDPAIAKHIVAAMRGERLSEAQRREIWKAVDDKSTDNWMRQTRQLLGNGLKAIFSRTDISFHALSRLLFQATDGRHW
;
A
#
# COMPACT_ATOMS: atom_id res chain seq x y z
N MET A 1 4.65 -57.47 28.30
CA MET A 1 5.02 -56.23 29.04
C MET A 1 5.13 -54.98 28.15
N PHE A 2 5.64 -55.05 26.92
CA PHE A 2 5.77 -53.86 26.05
C PHE A 2 4.42 -53.30 25.54
N VAL A 3 3.44 -54.19 25.26
CA VAL A 3 2.10 -53.79 24.77
C VAL A 3 1.19 -53.21 25.88
N GLU A 4 1.41 -53.58 27.15
CA GLU A 4 0.73 -52.93 28.28
C GLU A 4 1.36 -51.58 28.64
N GLY A 5 2.67 -51.41 28.43
CA GLY A 5 3.36 -50.11 28.56
C GLY A 5 2.83 -49.08 27.54
N LEU A 6 2.58 -49.50 26.30
CA LEU A 6 1.96 -48.67 25.27
C LEU A 6 0.50 -48.30 25.59
N LYS A 7 -0.29 -49.24 26.14
CA LYS A 7 -1.66 -48.94 26.60
C LYS A 7 -1.70 -47.98 27.80
N LYS A 8 -0.66 -47.95 28.64
CA LYS A 8 -0.51 -46.95 29.73
C LYS A 8 -0.09 -45.58 29.21
N LEU A 9 0.74 -45.50 28.16
CA LEU A 9 1.09 -44.23 27.51
C LEU A 9 -0.12 -43.57 26.81
N PHE A 10 -1.05 -44.37 26.28
CA PHE A 10 -2.27 -43.89 25.62
C PHE A 10 -3.51 -43.77 26.53
N ARG A 11 -3.44 -44.16 27.81
CA ARG A 11 -4.55 -44.03 28.79
C ARG A 11 -4.31 -42.98 29.89
N GLY A 12 -3.34 -42.09 29.69
CA GLY A 12 -2.87 -41.14 30.70
C GLY A 12 -3.14 -39.67 30.42
N ARG A 13 -4.30 -39.31 29.85
CA ARG A 13 -4.92 -37.98 30.06
C ARG A 13 -6.42 -38.23 30.09
N SER A 14 -6.96 -38.39 31.29
CA SER A 14 -8.41 -38.40 31.45
C SER A 14 -8.93 -37.09 30.88
N GLU A 15 -10.02 -37.19 30.13
CA GLU A 15 -10.89 -36.07 29.80
C GLU A 15 -11.18 -35.30 31.09
N ARG A 16 -10.50 -34.18 31.27
CA ARG A 16 -11.10 -33.02 31.91
C ARG A 16 -11.43 -32.09 30.76
N ASP A 17 -12.71 -31.78 30.64
CA ASP A 17 -13.18 -30.54 30.01
C ASP A 17 -12.59 -29.36 30.80
N ASP A 18 -11.28 -29.13 30.68
CA ASP A 18 -10.60 -27.93 31.15
C ASP A 18 -10.70 -26.82 30.09
N THR A 19 -11.88 -26.67 29.47
CA THR A 19 -12.18 -25.53 28.57
C THR A 19 -12.45 -24.24 29.34
N SER A 20 -12.34 -24.22 30.68
CA SER A 20 -12.81 -23.09 31.50
C SER A 20 -11.73 -22.30 32.26
N ALA A 21 -10.47 -22.75 32.32
CA ALA A 21 -9.46 -22.10 33.16
C ALA A 21 -8.34 -21.47 32.33
N GLY A 22 -8.65 -20.39 31.58
CA GLY A 22 -7.62 -19.51 31.03
C GLY A 22 -7.90 -18.86 29.67
N SER A 23 -8.90 -19.32 28.92
CA SER A 23 -9.21 -18.72 27.61
C SER A 23 -10.13 -17.51 27.78
N ALA A 24 -9.66 -16.35 27.32
CA ALA A 24 -10.45 -15.12 27.28
C ALA A 24 -11.46 -15.08 26.11
N LEU A 25 -11.59 -16.18 25.34
CA LEU A 25 -12.67 -16.35 24.36
C LEU A 25 -14.00 -16.65 25.06
N THR A 26 -15.08 -16.06 24.55
CA THR A 26 -16.44 -16.41 24.97
C THR A 26 -16.86 -17.78 24.41
N ALA A 27 -17.99 -18.31 24.88
CA ALA A 27 -18.57 -19.53 24.27
C ALA A 27 -18.90 -19.31 22.79
N ARG A 28 -19.40 -18.11 22.45
CA ARG A 28 -19.74 -17.73 21.08
C ARG A 28 -18.51 -17.69 20.17
N ASP A 29 -17.38 -17.20 20.67
CA ASP A 29 -16.12 -17.16 19.93
C ASP A 29 -15.61 -18.58 19.62
N ARG A 30 -15.67 -19.48 20.62
CA ARG A 30 -15.31 -20.89 20.46
C ARG A 30 -16.20 -21.59 19.43
N ASP A 31 -17.49 -21.28 19.43
CA ASP A 31 -18.45 -21.81 18.45
C ASP A 31 -18.15 -21.27 17.05
N ALA A 32 -17.78 -19.99 16.91
CA ALA A 32 -17.40 -19.40 15.63
C ALA A 32 -16.16 -20.07 15.02
N ILE A 33 -15.11 -20.27 15.83
CA ILE A 33 -13.89 -20.98 15.41
C ILE A 33 -14.23 -22.43 15.00
N THR A 34 -15.03 -23.11 15.80
CA THR A 34 -15.45 -24.49 15.50
C THR A 34 -16.26 -24.57 14.21
N ALA A 35 -17.16 -23.61 13.97
CA ALA A 35 -17.99 -23.56 12.78
C ALA A 35 -17.19 -23.30 11.49
N ASP A 36 -16.19 -22.43 11.53
CA ASP A 36 -15.28 -22.20 10.39
C ASP A 36 -14.41 -23.44 10.11
N LEU A 37 -13.90 -24.10 11.15
CA LEU A 37 -13.04 -25.27 10.98
C LEU A 37 -13.82 -26.54 10.62
N ALA A 38 -15.12 -26.61 10.90
CA ALA A 38 -15.97 -27.75 10.52
C ALA A 38 -15.99 -28.02 9.01
N PHE A 39 -15.72 -27.01 8.17
CA PHE A 39 -15.65 -27.21 6.72
C PHE A 39 -14.50 -28.12 6.28
N PHE A 40 -13.45 -28.31 7.10
CA PHE A 40 -12.39 -29.27 6.80
C PHE A 40 -12.88 -30.73 6.81
N ASP A 41 -14.04 -31.03 7.39
CA ASP A 41 -14.64 -32.37 7.31
C ASP A 41 -15.06 -32.76 5.88
N SER A 42 -15.21 -31.79 4.96
CA SER A 42 -15.45 -32.09 3.54
C SER A 42 -14.20 -32.62 2.83
N VAL A 43 -13.01 -32.42 3.41
CA VAL A 43 -11.74 -32.97 2.93
C VAL A 43 -11.55 -34.37 3.49
N GLU A 44 -11.61 -34.48 4.82
CA GLU A 44 -11.45 -35.74 5.55
C GLU A 44 -12.30 -35.71 6.83
N LYS A 45 -13.15 -36.71 7.02
CA LYS A 45 -14.08 -36.77 8.15
C LYS A 45 -13.33 -36.72 9.48
N GLY A 46 -13.64 -35.73 10.31
CA GLY A 46 -13.05 -35.55 11.64
C GLY A 46 -11.87 -34.59 11.68
N LEU A 47 -11.36 -34.16 10.53
CA LEU A 47 -10.28 -33.18 10.43
C LEU A 47 -10.70 -31.83 11.01
N GLY A 48 -11.94 -31.38 10.78
CA GLY A 48 -12.43 -30.10 11.31
C GLY A 48 -12.44 -30.07 12.83
N LYS A 49 -12.91 -31.16 13.47
CA LYS A 49 -12.91 -31.29 14.93
C LYS A 49 -11.49 -31.32 15.52
N ALA A 50 -10.55 -32.02 14.87
CA ALA A 50 -9.16 -32.06 15.30
C ALA A 50 -8.49 -30.68 15.22
N LEU A 51 -8.72 -29.96 14.12
CA LEU A 51 -8.20 -28.59 13.94
C LEU A 51 -8.82 -27.60 14.93
N ALA A 52 -10.11 -27.71 15.22
CA ALA A 52 -10.76 -26.89 16.25
C ALA A 52 -10.16 -27.12 17.64
N ARG A 53 -9.88 -28.38 18.00
CA ARG A 53 -9.17 -28.72 19.24
C ARG A 53 -7.76 -28.13 19.26
N TYR A 54 -7.03 -28.22 18.16
CA TYR A 54 -5.72 -27.58 18.04
C TYR A 54 -5.79 -26.07 18.25
N VAL A 55 -6.67 -25.38 17.56
CA VAL A 55 -6.79 -23.93 17.70
C VAL A 55 -7.18 -23.55 19.13
N LEU A 56 -8.23 -24.16 19.68
CA LEU A 56 -8.78 -23.75 20.98
C LEU A 56 -7.92 -24.17 22.18
N THR A 57 -7.18 -25.28 22.10
CA THR A 57 -6.52 -25.87 23.28
C THR A 57 -5.03 -26.18 23.08
N GLY A 58 -4.52 -26.10 21.85
CA GLY A 58 -3.17 -26.56 21.51
C GLY A 58 -3.03 -28.09 21.42
N ALA A 59 -4.09 -28.86 21.69
CA ALA A 59 -4.06 -30.31 21.53
C ALA A 59 -4.00 -30.73 20.05
N ASP A 60 -3.57 -31.96 19.75
CA ASP A 60 -3.59 -32.51 18.39
C ASP A 60 -2.77 -31.73 17.34
N GLU A 61 -1.59 -31.22 17.70
CA GLU A 61 -0.66 -30.56 16.75
C GLU A 61 -0.37 -31.39 15.49
N ALA A 62 -0.43 -32.71 15.60
CA ALA A 62 -0.30 -33.63 14.48
C ALA A 62 -1.32 -33.36 13.35
N SER A 63 -2.48 -32.76 13.65
CA SER A 63 -3.49 -32.37 12.65
C SER A 63 -3.00 -31.27 11.72
N VAL A 64 -2.19 -30.32 12.21
CA VAL A 64 -1.58 -29.27 11.38
C VAL A 64 -0.55 -29.86 10.43
N LEU A 65 0.28 -30.78 10.93
CA LEU A 65 1.24 -31.51 10.09
C LEU A 65 0.51 -32.36 9.04
N HIS A 66 -0.59 -33.00 9.42
CA HIS A 66 -1.44 -33.76 8.50
C HIS A 66 -1.99 -32.87 7.38
N VAL A 67 -2.54 -31.70 7.72
CA VAL A 67 -2.98 -30.70 6.72
C VAL A 67 -1.83 -30.27 5.81
N ALA A 68 -0.64 -29.98 6.37
CA ALA A 68 0.53 -29.62 5.57
C ALA A 68 0.96 -30.74 4.61
N ASN A 69 0.80 -32.01 4.99
CA ASN A 69 1.07 -33.15 4.12
C ASN A 69 -0.01 -33.30 3.03
N LEU A 70 -1.29 -33.15 3.38
CA LEU A 70 -2.38 -33.16 2.41
C LEU A 70 -2.21 -32.04 1.37
N LEU A 71 -1.71 -30.86 1.75
CA LEU A 71 -1.44 -29.77 0.80
C LEU A 71 -0.32 -30.09 -0.21
N LYS A 72 0.58 -31.03 0.12
CA LYS A 72 1.66 -31.49 -0.77
C LYS A 72 1.25 -32.67 -1.65
N THR A 73 0.05 -33.22 -1.47
CA THR A 73 -0.42 -34.37 -2.26
C THR A 73 -0.63 -33.99 -3.74
N THR A 74 -0.43 -34.96 -4.63
CA THR A 74 -0.73 -34.84 -6.06
C THR A 74 -2.18 -35.21 -6.38
N GLN A 75 -2.96 -35.69 -5.40
CA GLN A 75 -4.38 -35.98 -5.58
C GLN A 75 -5.18 -34.67 -5.75
N GLY A 76 -5.59 -34.39 -6.99
CA GLY A 76 -6.23 -33.14 -7.37
C GLY A 76 -7.51 -32.80 -6.60
N ASP A 77 -8.35 -33.79 -6.26
CA ASP A 77 -9.62 -33.58 -5.55
C ASP A 77 -9.40 -33.11 -4.10
N ILE A 78 -8.51 -33.78 -3.34
CA ILE A 78 -8.18 -33.40 -1.95
C ILE A 78 -7.58 -32.00 -1.91
N ARG A 79 -6.61 -31.72 -2.79
CA ARG A 79 -5.97 -30.41 -2.85
C ARG A 79 -6.97 -29.30 -3.21
N THR A 80 -7.90 -29.56 -4.11
CA THR A 80 -8.95 -28.61 -4.51
C THR A 80 -9.90 -28.34 -3.35
N LYS A 81 -10.39 -29.38 -2.67
CA LYS A 81 -11.25 -29.23 -1.48
C LYS A 81 -10.56 -28.44 -0.37
N LEU A 82 -9.30 -28.75 -0.07
CA LEU A 82 -8.52 -27.98 0.90
C LEU A 82 -8.39 -26.53 0.49
N HIS A 83 -8.04 -26.27 -0.78
CA HIS A 83 -7.97 -24.92 -1.31
C HIS A 83 -9.27 -24.17 -1.06
N ASN A 84 -10.40 -24.77 -1.42
CA ASN A 84 -11.71 -24.14 -1.30
C ASN A 84 -12.09 -23.83 0.17
N VAL A 85 -11.75 -24.72 1.10
CA VAL A 85 -11.97 -24.47 2.53
C VAL A 85 -11.09 -23.32 3.05
N PHE A 86 -9.81 -23.28 2.69
CA PHE A 86 -8.88 -22.23 3.13
C PHE A 86 -9.28 -20.84 2.65
N ILE A 87 -9.63 -20.69 1.36
CA ILE A 87 -10.06 -19.40 0.78
C ILE A 87 -11.55 -19.11 0.96
N ALA A 88 -12.26 -19.95 1.72
CA ALA A 88 -13.71 -19.85 1.96
C ALA A 88 -14.57 -19.75 0.68
N VAL A 89 -14.19 -20.48 -0.37
CA VAL A 89 -15.03 -20.64 -1.59
C VAL A 89 -15.69 -22.02 -1.63
N ALA A 90 -16.67 -22.18 -2.52
CA ALA A 90 -17.31 -23.47 -2.77
C ALA A 90 -16.58 -24.26 -3.87
N ASP A 91 -16.75 -25.59 -3.85
CA ASP A 91 -16.16 -26.51 -4.84
C ASP A 91 -16.69 -26.28 -6.26
N ASP A 92 -17.88 -25.70 -6.37
CA ASP A 92 -18.48 -25.20 -7.61
C ASP A 92 -18.66 -23.68 -7.47
N TRP A 93 -18.11 -22.91 -8.41
CA TRP A 93 -18.26 -21.45 -8.46
C TRP A 93 -19.74 -21.01 -8.50
N ASN A 94 -20.66 -21.89 -8.87
CA ASN A 94 -22.10 -21.64 -8.86
C ASN A 94 -22.78 -21.90 -7.50
N ASN A 95 -22.13 -22.61 -6.57
CA ASN A 95 -22.69 -22.86 -5.24
C ASN A 95 -22.47 -21.65 -4.31
N LYS A 96 -23.18 -20.57 -4.63
CA LYS A 96 -23.15 -19.31 -3.90
C LYS A 96 -23.54 -19.48 -2.43
N VAL A 97 -24.47 -20.40 -2.12
CA VAL A 97 -24.97 -20.63 -0.76
C VAL A 97 -23.87 -21.19 0.15
N GLU A 98 -23.15 -22.21 -0.30
CA GLU A 98 -22.05 -22.80 0.48
C GLU A 98 -20.87 -21.83 0.62
N ARG A 99 -20.56 -21.09 -0.46
CA ARG A 99 -19.54 -20.02 -0.42
C ARG A 99 -19.90 -18.95 0.62
N GLU A 100 -21.13 -18.45 0.58
CA GLU A 100 -21.61 -17.43 1.52
C GLU A 100 -21.59 -17.94 2.97
N LYS A 101 -21.95 -19.21 3.18
CA LYS A 101 -21.91 -19.85 4.50
C LYS A 101 -20.48 -19.93 5.04
N ARG A 102 -19.50 -20.33 4.22
CA ARG A 102 -18.07 -20.37 4.57
C ARG A 102 -17.52 -18.98 4.85
N HIS A 103 -17.82 -18.02 3.97
CA HIS A 103 -17.38 -16.63 4.14
C HIS A 103 -17.89 -16.03 5.45
N LYS A 104 -19.19 -16.20 5.76
CA LYS A 104 -19.77 -15.72 7.01
C LYS A 104 -19.20 -16.39 8.26
N ALA A 105 -18.87 -17.68 8.19
CA ALA A 105 -18.19 -18.36 9.29
C ALA A 105 -16.79 -17.78 9.53
N ARG A 106 -16.03 -17.56 8.45
CA ARG A 106 -14.72 -16.90 8.51
C ARG A 106 -14.81 -15.48 9.05
N GLU A 107 -15.75 -14.69 8.54
CA GLU A 107 -15.96 -13.30 8.95
C GLU A 107 -16.23 -13.19 10.45
N ARG A 108 -17.03 -14.09 11.02
CA ARG A 108 -17.28 -14.12 12.47
C ARG A 108 -16.00 -14.27 13.29
N VAL A 109 -15.08 -15.13 12.85
CA VAL A 109 -13.81 -15.36 13.53
C VAL A 109 -12.87 -14.16 13.42
N LEU A 110 -12.89 -13.44 12.29
CA LEU A 110 -11.94 -12.35 12.05
C LEU A 110 -12.45 -11.00 12.57
N PHE A 111 -13.76 -10.75 12.50
CA PHE A 111 -14.34 -9.41 12.70
C PHE A 111 -15.38 -9.32 13.82
N GLU A 112 -15.91 -10.44 14.32
CA GLU A 112 -17.03 -10.44 15.27
C GLU A 112 -16.73 -11.15 16.60
N LEU A 113 -15.45 -11.39 16.90
CA LEU A 113 -15.07 -11.95 18.20
C LEU A 113 -15.34 -10.97 19.33
N GLU A 114 -15.88 -11.48 20.44
CA GLU A 114 -16.15 -10.71 21.66
C GLU A 114 -14.96 -10.74 22.62
N GLY A 115 -14.23 -11.87 22.65
CA GLY A 115 -13.02 -12.06 23.43
C GLY A 115 -11.75 -12.14 22.58
N PHE A 116 -10.60 -12.10 23.26
CA PHE A 116 -9.28 -12.22 22.63
C PHE A 116 -8.40 -13.20 23.41
N ASP A 117 -8.01 -14.30 22.76
CA ASP A 117 -7.04 -15.27 23.30
C ASP A 117 -5.85 -15.33 22.33
N PRO A 118 -4.69 -14.76 22.71
CA PRO A 118 -3.55 -14.64 21.82
C PRO A 118 -3.07 -16.01 21.30
N ALA A 119 -3.07 -17.03 22.16
CA ALA A 119 -2.58 -18.35 21.80
C ALA A 119 -3.52 -19.05 20.81
N ALA A 120 -4.83 -18.95 21.04
CA ALA A 120 -5.82 -19.51 20.11
C ALA A 120 -5.79 -18.80 18.75
N LEU A 121 -5.74 -17.47 18.73
CA LEU A 121 -5.76 -16.70 17.49
C LEU A 121 -4.45 -16.81 16.72
N TYR A 122 -3.30 -16.89 17.41
CA TYR A 122 -2.04 -17.28 16.80
C TYR A 122 -2.16 -18.65 16.12
N ARG A 123 -2.64 -19.69 16.82
CA ARG A 123 -2.75 -21.04 16.25
C ARG A 123 -3.70 -21.08 15.05
N TYR A 124 -4.79 -20.31 15.09
CA TYR A 124 -5.72 -20.15 13.98
C TYR A 124 -5.00 -19.57 12.75
N LEU A 125 -4.29 -18.46 12.90
CA LEU A 125 -3.52 -17.82 11.81
C LEU A 125 -2.34 -18.69 11.34
N HIS A 126 -1.71 -19.43 12.26
CA HIS A 126 -0.65 -20.38 11.95
C HIS A 126 -1.16 -21.52 11.06
N LEU A 127 -2.34 -22.08 11.34
CA LEU A 127 -2.99 -23.08 10.49
C LEU A 127 -3.19 -22.55 9.06
N HIS A 128 -3.76 -21.36 8.92
CA HIS A 128 -3.92 -20.70 7.61
C HIS A 128 -2.58 -20.45 6.89
N SER A 129 -1.53 -20.18 7.66
CA SER A 129 -0.19 -19.96 7.09
C SER A 129 0.40 -21.20 6.40
N GLN A 130 -0.03 -22.40 6.79
CA GLN A 130 0.41 -23.66 6.16
C GLN A 130 -0.09 -23.77 4.71
N PHE A 131 -1.30 -23.27 4.44
CA PHE A 131 -1.86 -23.21 3.08
C PHE A 131 -1.10 -22.23 2.19
N ASN A 132 -0.85 -21.03 2.72
CA ASN A 132 -0.15 -19.97 2.01
C ASN A 132 1.31 -20.32 1.71
N ALA A 133 1.95 -21.11 2.56
CA ALA A 133 3.30 -21.64 2.32
C ALA A 133 3.43 -22.46 1.02
N GLN A 134 2.35 -23.10 0.57
CA GLN A 134 2.35 -23.98 -0.61
C GLN A 134 1.82 -23.29 -1.87
N ASN A 135 1.09 -22.18 -1.74
CA ASN A 135 0.49 -21.46 -2.86
C ASN A 135 1.27 -20.19 -3.16
N ARG A 136 2.31 -20.35 -3.98
CA ARG A 136 3.36 -19.37 -4.33
C ARG A 136 2.90 -18.10 -5.08
N ALA A 137 1.60 -17.84 -5.19
CA ALA A 137 1.05 -16.80 -6.07
C ALA A 137 0.54 -15.54 -5.36
N TRP A 138 0.48 -15.51 -4.03
CA TRP A 138 -0.07 -14.36 -3.32
C TRP A 138 1.04 -13.40 -2.89
N ARG A 139 0.90 -12.14 -3.32
CA ARG A 139 1.73 -11.02 -2.89
C ARG A 139 1.38 -10.69 -1.44
N PHE A 140 2.08 -11.30 -0.49
CA PHE A 140 1.89 -10.99 0.92
C PHE A 140 2.51 -9.63 1.25
N PRO A 141 1.87 -8.80 2.10
CA PRO A 141 2.57 -7.69 2.72
C PRO A 141 3.74 -8.22 3.56
N GLY A 142 4.83 -7.44 3.60
CA GLY A 142 6.07 -7.82 4.27
C GLY A 142 6.96 -8.81 3.51
N SER A 143 8.21 -8.88 3.94
CA SER A 143 9.25 -9.76 3.41
C SER A 143 9.32 -11.10 4.17
N ASP A 144 10.23 -11.98 3.76
CA ASP A 144 10.48 -13.25 4.45
C ASP A 144 11.10 -13.08 5.85
N GLN A 145 11.38 -11.84 6.27
CA GLN A 145 11.82 -11.54 7.64
C GLN A 145 10.65 -11.52 8.64
N SER A 146 9.42 -11.26 8.17
CA SER A 146 8.22 -11.30 9.01
C SER A 146 7.70 -12.73 9.19
N PRO A 147 7.20 -13.10 10.39
CA PRO A 147 6.57 -14.40 10.61
C PRO A 147 5.46 -14.65 9.60
N ARG A 148 5.46 -15.84 8.98
CA ARG A 148 4.52 -16.17 7.91
C ARG A 148 3.05 -16.10 8.36
N TRP A 149 2.77 -16.40 9.63
CA TRP A 149 1.43 -16.29 10.19
C TRP A 149 0.92 -14.84 10.18
N LEU A 150 1.80 -13.87 10.45
CA LEU A 150 1.44 -12.43 10.45
C LEU A 150 1.17 -11.95 9.03
N ARG A 151 2.05 -12.30 8.09
CA ARG A 151 1.85 -12.03 6.66
C ARG A 151 0.56 -12.64 6.12
N THR A 152 0.24 -13.85 6.60
CA THR A 152 -1.03 -14.54 6.31
C THR A 152 -2.23 -13.82 6.91
N ALA A 153 -2.11 -13.32 8.15
CA ALA A 153 -3.16 -12.57 8.80
C ALA A 153 -3.54 -11.34 7.98
N SER A 154 -2.56 -10.53 7.57
CA SER A 154 -2.83 -9.35 6.73
C SER A 154 -3.58 -9.68 5.44
N LEU A 155 -3.21 -10.76 4.74
CA LEU A 155 -3.93 -11.21 3.55
C LEU A 155 -5.36 -11.69 3.89
N LEU A 156 -5.49 -12.48 4.95
CA LEU A 156 -6.76 -13.11 5.30
C LEU A 156 -7.80 -12.05 5.70
N PHE A 157 -7.39 -11.05 6.48
CA PHE A 157 -8.24 -9.94 6.87
C PHE A 157 -8.61 -9.06 5.66
N ASP A 158 -7.66 -8.81 4.76
CA ASP A 158 -7.95 -8.02 3.56
C ASP A 158 -9.00 -8.68 2.65
N THR A 159 -8.82 -9.98 2.40
CA THR A 159 -9.68 -10.76 1.48
C THR A 159 -11.03 -11.15 2.08
N SER A 160 -11.17 -11.08 3.41
CA SER A 160 -12.41 -11.43 4.12
C SER A 160 -13.15 -10.22 4.69
N ALA A 161 -12.63 -9.00 4.49
CA ALA A 161 -13.21 -7.78 5.06
C ALA A 161 -14.62 -7.54 4.50
N PRO A 162 -15.65 -7.46 5.36
CA PRO A 162 -16.99 -7.11 4.91
C PRO A 162 -17.05 -5.64 4.46
N GLU A 163 -17.88 -5.37 3.44
CA GLU A 163 -18.06 -4.02 2.90
C GLU A 163 -18.48 -3.04 4.02
N GLY A 164 -17.77 -1.91 4.11
CA GLY A 164 -18.09 -0.83 5.05
C GLY A 164 -17.68 -1.04 6.51
N ARG A 165 -16.95 -2.12 6.86
CA ARG A 165 -16.39 -2.31 8.23
C ARG A 165 -14.88 -2.03 8.29
N ASN A 166 -14.35 -1.98 9.52
CA ASN A 166 -12.91 -1.93 9.75
C ASN A 166 -12.25 -3.18 9.14
N PRO A 167 -11.33 -3.02 8.17
CA PRO A 167 -10.75 -4.15 7.46
C PRO A 167 -9.77 -5.00 8.28
N LEU A 168 -9.44 -4.58 9.50
CA LEU A 168 -8.48 -5.28 10.37
C LEU A 168 -9.13 -6.05 11.51
N GLY A 169 -10.47 -6.00 11.67
CA GLY A 169 -11.19 -6.78 12.69
C GLY A 169 -10.53 -6.73 14.07
N PHE A 170 -10.19 -7.90 14.64
CA PHE A 170 -9.50 -7.96 15.94
C PHE A 170 -8.01 -7.60 15.90
N LEU A 171 -7.37 -7.45 14.73
CA LEU A 171 -5.95 -7.14 14.66
C LEU A 171 -5.67 -5.71 15.14
N THR A 172 -4.84 -5.64 16.17
CA THR A 172 -4.21 -4.42 16.68
C THR A 172 -2.73 -4.70 16.91
N ALA A 173 -1.88 -3.68 16.98
CA ALA A 173 -0.47 -3.88 17.29
C ALA A 173 -0.26 -4.56 18.67
N PRO A 174 -0.96 -4.16 19.76
CA PRO A 174 -0.91 -4.88 21.04
C PRO A 174 -1.26 -6.36 20.92
N HIS A 175 -2.37 -6.69 20.24
CA HIS A 175 -2.79 -8.07 20.03
C HIS A 175 -1.76 -8.88 19.23
N ILE A 176 -1.12 -8.27 18.23
CA ILE A 176 -0.06 -8.93 17.46
C ILE A 176 1.16 -9.22 18.33
N LEU A 177 1.55 -8.30 19.22
CA LEU A 177 2.65 -8.53 20.16
C LEU A 177 2.31 -9.65 21.16
N GLU A 178 1.09 -9.67 21.70
CA GLU A 178 0.63 -10.76 22.58
C GLU A 178 0.60 -12.11 21.84
N MET A 179 0.22 -12.13 20.56
CA MET A 179 0.29 -13.35 19.73
C MET A 179 1.73 -13.79 19.44
N MET A 180 2.69 -12.86 19.34
CA MET A 180 4.11 -13.20 19.24
C MET A 180 4.59 -13.90 20.51
N GLU A 181 4.25 -13.37 21.70
CA GLU A 181 4.60 -14.00 22.98
C GLU A 181 3.99 -15.40 23.09
N ALA A 182 2.72 -15.55 22.72
CA ALA A 182 2.04 -16.85 22.71
C ALA A 182 2.63 -17.84 21.69
N ALA A 183 3.34 -17.35 20.68
CA ALA A 183 4.11 -18.14 19.73
C ALA A 183 5.55 -18.41 20.19
N GLU A 184 5.89 -18.07 21.43
CA GLU A 184 7.24 -18.14 21.99
C GLU A 184 8.26 -17.28 21.22
N LEU A 185 7.79 -16.22 20.56
CA LEU A 185 8.61 -15.22 19.90
C LEU A 185 8.76 -14.00 20.82
N ALA A 186 9.94 -13.39 20.81
CA ALA A 186 10.12 -12.11 21.48
C ALA A 186 9.23 -11.05 20.81
N PRO A 187 8.48 -10.23 21.59
CA PRO A 187 7.77 -9.07 21.06
C PRO A 187 8.73 -8.18 20.27
N SER A 188 8.34 -7.84 19.04
CA SER A 188 9.17 -7.04 18.15
C SER A 188 8.28 -6.18 17.26
N VAL A 189 8.66 -4.91 17.10
CA VAL A 189 7.98 -4.01 16.16
C VAL A 189 8.48 -4.20 14.73
N ALA A 190 9.60 -4.91 14.53
CA ALA A 190 10.20 -5.08 13.21
C ALA A 190 9.25 -5.77 12.20
N PRO A 191 8.54 -6.87 12.55
CA PRO A 191 7.58 -7.49 11.64
C PRO A 191 6.36 -6.62 11.34
N LEU A 192 5.93 -5.77 12.29
CA LEU A 192 4.85 -4.81 12.07
C LEU A 192 5.26 -3.76 11.04
N ILE A 193 6.47 -3.22 11.16
CA ILE A 193 7.04 -2.27 10.19
C ILE A 193 7.23 -2.93 8.82
N ASP A 194 7.79 -4.12 8.76
CA ASP A 194 8.00 -4.83 7.50
C ASP A 194 6.65 -5.12 6.80
N CYS A 195 5.63 -5.59 7.52
CA CYS A 195 4.31 -5.81 6.93
C CYS A 195 3.61 -4.50 6.49
N ALA A 196 3.84 -3.39 7.19
CA ALA A 196 3.16 -2.12 6.90
C ALA A 196 3.90 -1.22 5.90
N PHE A 197 5.21 -1.38 5.69
CA PHE A 197 6.03 -0.41 4.94
C PHE A 197 7.03 -1.03 3.95
N SER A 198 7.13 -2.37 3.85
CA SER A 198 8.04 -3.02 2.90
C SER A 198 7.48 -3.01 1.48
N ASP A 199 8.29 -2.49 0.55
CA ASP A 199 7.95 -2.28 -0.89
C ASP A 199 8.81 -3.17 -1.82
N LYS A 200 9.55 -4.15 -1.27
CA LYS A 200 10.63 -4.83 -2.01
C LYS A 200 10.15 -5.67 -3.21
N ASP A 201 9.02 -6.37 -3.10
CA ASP A 201 8.57 -7.35 -4.12
C ASP A 201 7.06 -7.26 -4.46
N VAL A 202 6.35 -6.30 -3.87
CA VAL A 202 4.89 -6.14 -4.03
C VAL A 202 4.63 -4.67 -4.31
N PRO A 203 4.08 -4.28 -5.48
CA PRO A 203 3.69 -2.90 -5.69
C PRO A 203 2.75 -2.48 -4.56
N TYR A 204 3.06 -1.33 -3.98
CA TYR A 204 2.26 -0.67 -2.96
C TYR A 204 0.76 -0.77 -3.32
N GLY A 205 0.00 -1.54 -2.54
CA GLY A 205 -1.39 -1.86 -2.83
C GLY A 205 -2.26 -1.84 -1.58
N ASP A 206 -3.54 -2.17 -1.75
CA ASP A 206 -4.56 -2.14 -0.68
C ASP A 206 -4.13 -2.89 0.59
N LEU A 207 -3.40 -4.00 0.42
CA LEU A 207 -2.88 -4.86 1.50
C LEU A 207 -1.94 -4.13 2.46
N THR A 208 -0.93 -3.43 1.92
CA THR A 208 0.07 -2.70 2.72
C THR A 208 -0.55 -1.44 3.33
N GLN A 209 -1.42 -0.75 2.58
CA GLN A 209 -2.11 0.46 3.06
C GLN A 209 -3.01 0.21 4.27
N ARG A 210 -3.58 -0.99 4.41
CA ARG A 210 -4.38 -1.35 5.57
C ARG A 210 -3.54 -1.56 6.82
N MET A 211 -2.38 -2.22 6.70
CA MET A 211 -1.46 -2.41 7.83
C MET A 211 -0.91 -1.08 8.37
N LEU A 212 -0.80 -0.03 7.55
CA LEU A 212 -0.49 1.33 8.02
C LEU A 212 -1.55 1.88 9.00
N LYS A 213 -2.79 1.44 8.84
CA LYS A 213 -3.94 1.85 9.68
C LYS A 213 -4.14 0.90 10.86
N LEU A 214 -3.18 0.02 11.14
CA LEU A 214 -3.25 -0.90 12.27
C LEU A 214 -3.39 -0.13 13.59
N PRO A 215 -4.47 -0.36 14.36
CA PRO A 215 -4.66 0.32 15.64
C PRO A 215 -3.48 0.05 16.59
N GLY A 216 -2.97 1.11 17.22
CA GLY A 216 -1.84 1.04 18.15
C GLY A 216 -0.47 0.91 17.49
N LEU A 217 -0.37 0.94 16.15
CA LEU A 217 0.93 0.82 15.45
C LEU A 217 1.91 1.94 15.85
N ALA A 218 1.45 3.19 15.92
CA ALA A 218 2.29 4.31 16.34
C ALA A 218 2.80 4.14 17.77
N ASP A 219 1.97 3.64 18.69
CA ASP A 219 2.35 3.41 20.08
C ASP A 219 3.33 2.24 20.21
N ALA A 220 3.15 1.16 19.44
CA ALA A 220 4.09 0.04 19.39
C ALA A 220 5.46 0.48 18.84
N ILE A 221 5.49 1.33 17.81
CA ILE A 221 6.72 1.95 17.29
C ILE A 221 7.36 2.82 18.37
N ALA A 222 6.58 3.68 19.02
CA ALA A 222 7.08 4.56 20.07
C ALA A 222 7.66 3.80 21.28
N ALA A 223 7.13 2.62 21.59
CA ALA A 223 7.62 1.77 22.68
C ALA A 223 8.97 1.09 22.38
N MET A 224 9.39 0.99 21.11
CA MET A 224 10.60 0.28 20.69
C MET A 224 11.46 1.12 19.73
N PRO A 225 11.90 2.34 20.12
CA PRO A 225 12.47 3.33 19.20
C PRO A 225 13.79 2.89 18.54
N GLU A 226 14.66 2.20 19.27
CA GLU A 226 15.93 1.69 18.74
C GLU A 226 15.73 0.58 17.70
N GLU A 227 14.79 -0.35 17.96
CA GLU A 227 14.47 -1.41 17.00
C GLU A 227 13.74 -0.85 15.78
N ALA A 228 12.81 0.09 15.99
CA ALA A 228 12.07 0.74 14.94
C ALA A 228 13.00 1.47 13.96
N THR A 229 13.85 2.37 14.45
CA THR A 229 14.80 3.14 13.61
C THR A 229 15.76 2.24 12.84
N ARG A 230 16.27 1.18 13.49
CA ARG A 230 17.10 0.16 12.83
C ARG A 230 16.35 -0.54 11.70
N THR A 231 15.11 -0.99 11.96
CA THR A 231 14.27 -1.68 10.98
C THR A 231 13.96 -0.76 9.79
N ILE A 232 13.55 0.48 10.05
CA ILE A 232 13.27 1.48 9.01
C ILE A 232 14.48 1.68 8.10
N GLY A 233 15.69 1.74 8.67
CA GLY A 233 16.93 1.87 7.90
C GLY A 233 17.16 0.76 6.87
N THR A 234 16.55 -0.42 7.03
CA THR A 234 16.67 -1.56 6.10
C THR A 234 15.64 -1.60 4.97
N LEU A 235 14.64 -0.71 5.02
CA LEU A 235 13.60 -0.60 4.02
C LEU A 235 14.16 -0.04 2.71
N ALA A 236 13.46 -0.30 1.60
CA ALA A 236 13.71 0.39 0.33
C ALA A 236 13.38 1.89 0.45
N ALA A 237 13.82 2.70 -0.52
CA ALA A 237 13.66 4.16 -0.44
C ALA A 237 12.19 4.59 -0.26
N GLY A 238 11.26 3.99 -1.01
CA GLY A 238 9.82 4.24 -0.86
C GLY A 238 9.29 3.90 0.54
N GLY A 239 9.68 2.74 1.09
CA GLY A 239 9.33 2.38 2.48
C GLY A 239 9.90 3.33 3.52
N ARG A 240 11.15 3.81 3.34
CA ARG A 240 11.75 4.81 4.23
C ARG A 240 11.02 6.15 4.16
N GLU A 241 10.67 6.61 2.97
CA GLU A 241 9.90 7.85 2.76
C GLU A 241 8.56 7.81 3.50
N VAL A 242 7.80 6.73 3.32
CA VAL A 242 6.50 6.55 4.00
C VAL A 242 6.70 6.47 5.51
N MET A 243 7.70 5.72 6.00
CA MET A 243 7.98 5.63 7.44
C MET A 243 8.33 6.98 8.06
N VAL A 244 9.22 7.75 7.43
CA VAL A 244 9.61 9.06 7.95
C VAL A 244 8.43 10.02 7.99
N SER A 245 7.58 9.99 6.95
CA SER A 245 6.33 10.75 6.93
C SER A 245 5.38 10.31 8.03
N PHE A 246 5.24 9.00 8.26
CA PHE A 246 4.43 8.43 9.34
C PHE A 246 4.92 8.88 10.72
N LEU A 247 6.24 8.89 10.97
CA LEU A 247 6.81 9.39 12.23
C LEU A 247 6.44 10.86 12.47
N GLY A 248 6.53 11.70 11.44
CA GLY A 248 6.13 13.11 11.50
C GLY A 248 4.63 13.29 11.78
N GLN A 249 3.77 12.62 11.01
CA GLN A 249 2.32 12.73 11.13
C GLN A 249 1.77 12.25 12.48
N ASN A 250 2.42 11.26 13.10
CA ASN A 250 2.04 10.74 14.42
C ASN A 250 2.76 11.46 15.57
N GLY A 251 3.52 12.52 15.28
CA GLY A 251 4.23 13.31 16.29
C GLY A 251 5.25 12.49 17.07
N LEU A 252 5.91 11.51 16.43
CA LEU A 252 6.90 10.63 17.07
C LEU A 252 8.31 11.22 17.06
N ILE A 253 8.58 12.18 16.18
CA ILE A 253 9.90 12.80 16.00
C ILE A 253 10.45 13.36 17.30
N ASP A 254 9.63 14.09 18.07
CA ASP A 254 10.06 14.72 19.33
C ASP A 254 9.83 13.87 20.58
N ARG A 255 9.20 12.69 20.45
CA ARG A 255 8.92 11.82 21.59
C ARG A 255 10.15 11.09 22.10
N ASP A 256 11.07 10.74 21.21
CA ASP A 256 12.29 10.01 21.55
C ASP A 256 13.47 10.48 20.69
N ARG A 257 14.66 10.57 21.31
CA ARG A 257 15.88 11.02 20.64
C ARG A 257 16.24 10.19 19.41
N HIS A 258 15.94 8.89 19.40
CA HIS A 258 16.29 8.02 18.28
C HIS A 258 15.50 8.39 17.04
N PHE A 259 14.22 8.76 17.16
CA PHE A 259 13.42 9.22 16.01
C PHE A 259 13.90 10.58 15.50
N PHE A 260 14.20 11.50 16.41
CA PHE A 260 14.77 12.80 16.07
C PHE A 260 16.09 12.66 15.31
N ASP A 261 17.05 11.94 15.88
CA ASP A 261 18.37 11.70 15.26
C ASP A 261 18.25 10.93 13.94
N PHE A 262 17.32 9.97 13.86
CA PHE A 262 17.06 9.22 12.63
C PHE A 262 16.48 10.11 11.53
N ALA A 263 15.55 11.01 11.83
CA ALA A 263 15.02 11.95 10.84
C ALA A 263 16.12 12.85 10.27
N PHE A 264 17.04 13.31 11.11
CA PHE A 264 18.24 14.03 10.66
C PHE A 264 19.13 13.19 9.76
N GLN A 265 19.38 11.93 10.13
CA GLN A 265 20.12 11.00 9.26
C GLN A 265 19.44 10.86 7.89
N MET A 266 18.11 10.73 7.86
CA MET A 266 17.32 10.59 6.63
C MET A 266 17.30 11.88 5.79
N ALA A 267 17.49 13.05 6.37
CA ALA A 267 17.66 14.30 5.61
C ALA A 267 18.93 14.30 4.74
N SER A 268 19.88 13.39 5.01
CA SER A 268 21.08 13.15 4.20
C SER A 268 21.03 11.87 3.34
N ASP A 269 19.87 11.21 3.26
CA ASP A 269 19.68 9.95 2.50
C ASP A 269 20.02 10.14 1.00
N GLY A 270 20.40 9.07 0.30
CA GLY A 270 20.68 9.11 -1.14
C GLY A 270 19.44 9.41 -1.99
N ALA A 271 18.25 8.99 -1.55
CA ALA A 271 16.99 9.23 -2.26
C ALA A 271 16.40 10.61 -1.95
N LYS A 272 16.04 11.36 -3.00
CA LYS A 272 15.48 12.71 -2.88
C LYS A 272 14.18 12.73 -2.06
N THR A 273 13.27 11.79 -2.33
CA THR A 273 11.96 11.75 -1.67
C THR A 273 12.07 11.50 -0.16
N VAL A 274 13.02 10.64 0.26
CA VAL A 274 13.33 10.40 1.69
C VAL A 274 13.85 11.67 2.36
N ARG A 275 14.74 12.43 1.70
CA ARG A 275 15.25 13.70 2.25
C ARG A 275 14.14 14.75 2.43
N GLU A 276 13.23 14.83 1.47
CA GLU A 276 12.08 15.74 1.52
C GLU A 276 11.10 15.35 2.62
N ALA A 277 10.78 14.06 2.75
CA ALA A 277 9.97 13.53 3.85
C ALA A 277 10.59 13.84 5.21
N ALA A 278 11.90 13.62 5.37
CA ALA A 278 12.64 13.96 6.60
C ALA A 278 12.58 15.45 6.93
N SER A 279 12.83 16.31 5.95
CA SER A 279 12.75 17.76 6.13
C SER A 279 11.35 18.21 6.54
N ASN A 280 10.30 17.59 5.98
CA ASN A 280 8.92 17.86 6.37
C ASN A 280 8.58 17.34 7.77
N ALA A 281 9.05 16.15 8.13
CA ALA A 281 8.86 15.59 9.47
C ALA A 281 9.56 16.43 10.55
N LEU A 282 10.69 17.06 10.25
CA LEU A 282 11.39 17.95 11.19
C LEU A 282 10.69 19.30 11.40
N LYS A 283 9.76 19.71 10.53
CA LYS A 283 8.98 20.96 10.70
C LYS A 283 8.02 20.94 11.87
N VAL A 284 7.64 19.74 12.34
CA VAL A 284 6.74 19.60 13.49
C VAL A 284 7.49 19.45 14.82
N ALA A 285 8.83 19.41 14.78
CA ALA A 285 9.68 19.32 15.96
C ALA A 285 10.02 20.69 16.55
N ASP A 286 10.49 20.71 17.80
CA ASP A 286 10.94 21.93 18.49
C ASP A 286 12.04 22.66 17.70
N GLU A 287 11.75 23.89 17.29
CA GLU A 287 12.62 24.69 16.42
C GLU A 287 14.03 24.85 16.98
N ALA A 288 14.17 25.07 18.29
CA ALA A 288 15.47 25.28 18.92
C ALA A 288 16.31 24.00 18.91
N LYS A 289 15.72 22.83 19.17
CA LYS A 289 16.40 21.54 19.03
C LYS A 289 16.82 21.29 17.59
N VAL A 290 15.94 21.55 16.62
CA VAL A 290 16.23 21.30 15.20
C VAL A 290 17.32 22.24 14.70
N GLN A 291 17.31 23.52 15.11
CA GLN A 291 18.41 24.44 14.82
C GLN A 291 19.73 23.93 15.38
N ALA A 292 19.79 23.60 16.67
CA ALA A 292 21.01 23.12 17.32
C ALA A 292 21.58 21.89 16.60
N LYS A 293 20.72 20.93 16.23
CA LYS A 293 21.13 19.71 15.53
C LYS A 293 21.54 19.98 14.08
N ALA A 294 20.91 20.92 13.40
CA ALA A 294 21.32 21.32 12.05
C ALA A 294 22.69 22.02 12.05
N GLU A 295 23.00 22.81 13.08
CA GLU A 295 24.34 23.38 13.28
C GLU A 295 25.41 22.30 13.54
N GLU A 296 25.09 21.22 14.28
CA GLU A 296 25.96 20.04 14.39
C GLU A 296 26.23 19.41 13.01
N PHE A 297 25.20 19.33 12.16
CA PHE A 297 25.33 18.82 10.79
C PHE A 297 26.24 19.70 9.93
N LEU A 298 26.19 21.03 10.07
CA LEU A 298 27.14 21.94 9.41
C LEU A 298 28.60 21.69 9.83
N ALA A 299 28.83 21.25 11.07
CA ALA A 299 30.16 20.87 11.56
C ALA A 299 30.62 19.47 11.10
N SER A 300 29.76 18.71 10.40
CA SER A 300 30.11 17.36 9.96
C SER A 300 31.25 17.33 8.94
N ARG A 301 32.08 16.29 9.02
CA ARG A 301 33.10 16.01 7.99
C ARG A 301 32.48 15.58 6.66
N LYS A 302 31.22 15.14 6.63
CA LYS A 302 30.55 14.65 5.41
C LYS A 302 29.78 15.77 4.72
N ALA A 303 30.07 16.00 3.43
CA ALA A 303 29.43 17.05 2.64
C ALA A 303 27.90 16.90 2.53
N ASN A 304 27.37 15.68 2.47
CA ASN A 304 25.93 15.44 2.39
C ASN A 304 25.20 15.79 3.70
N GLU A 305 25.83 15.57 4.85
CA GLU A 305 25.27 15.96 6.15
C GLU A 305 25.29 17.49 6.28
N ARG A 306 26.38 18.15 5.87
CA ARG A 306 26.42 19.62 5.82
C ARG A 306 25.36 20.20 4.90
N LEU A 307 25.20 19.65 3.69
CA LEU A 307 24.14 20.05 2.75
C LEU A 307 22.74 19.87 3.35
N ALA A 308 22.49 18.78 4.07
CA ALA A 308 21.23 18.57 4.76
C ALA A 308 21.01 19.63 5.85
N GLY A 309 22.04 19.95 6.65
CA GLY A 309 21.99 21.03 7.65
C GLY A 309 21.62 22.38 7.04
N VAL A 310 22.23 22.74 5.90
CA VAL A 310 21.91 23.97 5.15
C VAL A 310 20.43 24.00 4.75
N ASN A 311 19.93 22.92 4.14
CA ASN A 311 18.56 22.85 3.65
C ASN A 311 17.53 22.86 4.79
N ILE A 312 17.82 22.19 5.91
CA ILE A 312 16.96 22.18 7.11
C ILE A 312 16.86 23.59 7.72
N LEU A 313 18.00 24.26 7.89
CA LEU A 313 18.02 25.63 8.44
C LEU A 313 17.22 26.59 7.55
N ALA A 314 17.41 26.52 6.24
CA ALA A 314 16.64 27.34 5.29
C ALA A 314 15.13 27.02 5.35
N ALA A 315 14.76 25.74 5.39
CA ALA A 315 13.36 25.33 5.42
C ALA A 315 12.63 25.76 6.71
N LEU A 316 13.32 25.80 7.85
CA LEU A 316 12.71 26.05 9.17
C LEU A 316 12.84 27.51 9.62
N LEU A 317 14.07 28.04 9.61
CA LEU A 317 14.35 29.37 10.12
C LEU A 317 14.12 30.46 9.07
N ARG A 318 14.00 30.08 7.80
CA ARG A 318 13.85 30.99 6.66
C ARG A 318 14.97 32.03 6.66
N GLU A 319 14.65 33.31 6.55
CA GLU A 319 15.64 34.41 6.57
C GLU A 319 16.52 34.41 7.83
N ARG A 320 16.02 33.93 8.98
CA ARG A 320 16.81 33.82 10.22
C ARG A 320 17.95 32.82 10.10
N SER A 321 17.96 31.95 9.08
CA SER A 321 19.08 31.06 8.79
C SER A 321 20.29 31.79 8.19
N LEU A 322 20.10 32.93 7.52
CA LEU A 322 21.15 33.59 6.74
C LEU A 322 22.40 33.91 7.56
N PRO A 323 22.33 34.48 8.77
CA PRO A 323 23.54 34.74 9.57
C PRO A 323 24.32 33.47 9.94
N ILE A 324 23.62 32.34 10.10
CA ILE A 324 24.23 31.04 10.43
C ILE A 324 24.91 30.48 9.18
N LEU A 325 24.21 30.49 8.05
CA LEU A 325 24.71 30.01 6.76
C LEU A 325 25.87 30.85 6.23
N ASP A 326 25.86 32.16 6.47
CA ASP A 326 26.91 33.08 6.06
C ASP A 326 28.21 32.82 6.81
N ARG A 327 28.12 32.59 8.11
CA ARG A 327 29.26 32.17 8.93
C ARG A 327 29.85 30.86 8.43
N HIS A 328 28.99 29.88 8.15
CA HIS A 328 29.43 28.57 7.67
C HIS A 328 30.06 28.65 6.25
N GLY A 329 29.46 29.42 5.35
CA GLY A 329 29.93 29.59 3.98
C GLY A 329 31.33 30.18 3.86
N GLY A 330 31.82 30.90 4.89
CA GLY A 330 33.20 31.41 4.93
C GLY A 330 34.27 30.32 5.08
N GLU A 331 33.92 29.16 5.63
CA GLU A 331 34.84 28.05 5.91
C GLU A 331 34.58 26.79 5.05
N GLU A 332 33.45 26.77 4.33
CA GLU A 332 33.03 25.65 3.50
C GLU A 332 33.88 25.49 2.23
N LYS A 333 34.19 24.24 1.88
CA LYS A 333 35.02 23.87 0.72
C LYS A 333 34.25 23.13 -0.37
N SER A 334 33.06 22.61 -0.05
CA SER A 334 32.21 21.87 -0.98
C SER A 334 31.44 22.82 -1.88
N ASN A 335 31.74 22.78 -3.18
CA ASN A 335 31.02 23.57 -4.19
C ASN A 335 29.51 23.34 -4.15
N THR A 336 29.06 22.11 -3.86
CA THR A 336 27.62 21.80 -3.76
C THR A 336 26.96 22.49 -2.58
N VAL A 337 27.64 22.56 -1.43
CA VAL A 337 27.11 23.22 -0.23
C VAL A 337 27.13 24.74 -0.42
N LEU A 338 28.22 25.29 -0.97
CA LEU A 338 28.33 26.71 -1.31
C LEU A 338 27.25 27.14 -2.31
N ALA A 339 27.00 26.33 -3.34
CA ALA A 339 25.93 26.60 -4.31
C ALA A 339 24.55 26.61 -3.65
N ALA A 340 24.27 25.67 -2.74
CA ALA A 340 23.01 25.65 -2.00
C ALA A 340 22.83 26.92 -1.14
N ILE A 341 23.85 27.34 -0.39
CA ILE A 341 23.84 28.59 0.39
C ILE A 341 23.59 29.80 -0.52
N ALA A 342 24.26 29.86 -1.67
CA ALA A 342 24.08 30.95 -2.63
C ALA A 342 22.66 30.98 -3.21
N THR A 343 22.08 29.82 -3.54
CA THR A 343 20.69 29.71 -3.98
C THR A 343 19.72 30.22 -2.92
N ILE A 344 19.90 29.80 -1.66
CA ILE A 344 19.06 30.25 -0.54
C ILE A 344 19.12 31.77 -0.35
N ARG A 345 20.32 32.35 -0.41
CA ARG A 345 20.51 33.82 -0.38
C ARG A 345 19.74 34.51 -1.50
N ALA A 346 19.88 34.02 -2.73
CA ALA A 346 19.20 34.59 -3.88
C ALA A 346 17.66 34.50 -3.76
N THR A 347 17.15 33.38 -3.25
CA THR A 347 15.71 33.18 -3.00
C THR A 347 15.16 34.21 -2.02
N TYR A 348 15.84 34.46 -0.89
CA TYR A 348 15.36 35.43 0.10
C TYR A 348 15.63 36.89 -0.32
N ALA A 349 16.71 37.17 -1.02
CA ALA A 349 16.93 38.49 -1.61
C ALA A 349 15.81 38.87 -2.59
N ALA A 350 15.39 37.95 -3.47
CA ALA A 350 14.29 38.16 -4.39
C ALA A 350 12.93 38.37 -3.68
N GLY A 351 12.68 37.66 -2.57
CA GLY A 351 11.49 37.86 -1.73
C GLY A 351 11.45 39.24 -1.05
N SER A 352 12.60 39.74 -0.60
CA SER A 352 12.70 41.08 0.02
C SER A 352 12.47 42.24 -0.97
N VAL A 353 12.82 42.05 -2.24
CA VAL A 353 12.62 43.06 -3.30
C VAL A 353 11.14 43.11 -3.73
N ALA A 354 10.48 41.95 -3.83
CA ALA A 354 9.04 41.89 -4.09
C ALA A 354 8.19 42.51 -2.96
N GLY A 355 8.64 42.39 -1.70
CA GLY A 355 7.99 43.05 -0.55
C GLY A 355 8.24 44.56 -0.46
N ALA A 356 9.31 45.08 -1.07
CA ALA A 356 9.64 46.51 -1.08
C ALA A 356 8.93 47.28 -2.23
N GLU A 357 8.52 46.61 -3.30
CA GLU A 357 7.67 47.19 -4.35
C GLU A 357 6.18 47.22 -3.97
N ALA A 358 5.76 46.47 -2.95
CA ALA A 358 4.41 46.52 -2.36
C ALA A 358 4.21 47.74 -1.41
N GLY A 359 4.75 48.89 -1.80
CA GLY A 359 4.48 50.16 -1.14
C GLY A 359 3.05 50.62 -1.44
N GLU A 360 2.23 50.69 -0.39
CA GLU A 360 0.94 51.39 -0.34
C GLU A 360 -0.10 51.00 -1.42
N GLY A 361 -0.89 49.95 -1.13
CA GLY A 361 -2.31 49.96 -1.53
C GLY A 361 -2.83 48.91 -2.53
N GLU A 362 -2.16 47.79 -2.76
CA GLU A 362 -2.73 46.70 -3.57
C GLU A 362 -3.46 45.68 -2.68
N GLY A 363 -4.78 45.83 -2.59
CA GLY A 363 -5.67 44.78 -2.08
C GLY A 363 -5.79 43.61 -3.08
N ASP A 364 -6.45 42.53 -2.65
CA ASP A 364 -6.63 41.30 -3.44
C ASP A 364 -7.05 41.58 -4.89
N GLY A 365 -6.29 41.05 -5.86
CA GLY A 365 -6.50 41.31 -7.28
C GLY A 365 -5.66 40.44 -8.23
N GLU A 366 -5.59 40.83 -9.50
CA GLU A 366 -4.82 40.10 -10.54
C GLU A 366 -3.31 40.01 -10.24
N ALA A 367 -2.77 40.95 -9.47
CA ALA A 367 -1.36 40.99 -9.10
C ALA A 367 -1.01 40.03 -7.95
N GLY A 368 -2.00 39.55 -7.19
CA GLY A 368 -1.77 38.76 -5.99
C GLY A 368 -2.83 38.99 -4.91
N TYR A 369 -2.61 38.41 -3.74
CA TYR A 369 -3.50 38.56 -2.58
C TYR A 369 -2.70 38.71 -1.29
N LEU A 370 -3.34 39.29 -0.27
CA LEU A 370 -2.78 39.38 1.07
C LEU A 370 -3.05 38.08 1.85
N ALA A 371 -1.98 37.39 2.25
CA ALA A 371 -2.07 36.24 3.12
C ALA A 371 -2.48 36.66 4.55
N PHE A 372 -2.94 35.67 5.33
CA PHE A 372 -3.45 35.89 6.70
C PHE A 372 -2.39 36.48 7.66
N ASP A 373 -1.10 36.33 7.34
CA ASP A 373 0.03 36.87 8.09
C ASP A 373 0.43 38.29 7.64
N GLY A 374 -0.33 38.88 6.72
CA GLY A 374 -0.09 40.21 6.16
C GLY A 374 0.94 40.25 5.04
N SER A 375 1.50 39.10 4.62
CA SER A 375 2.42 39.04 3.48
C SER A 375 1.65 39.08 2.15
N PHE A 376 2.18 39.82 1.16
CA PHE A 376 1.61 39.82 -0.18
C PHE A 376 2.12 38.63 -0.98
N VAL A 377 1.20 37.79 -1.45
CA VAL A 377 1.47 36.64 -2.31
C VAL A 377 1.23 37.07 -3.75
N ALA A 378 2.32 37.37 -4.46
CA ALA A 378 2.26 37.70 -5.88
C ALA A 378 1.62 36.55 -6.68
N ALA A 379 0.76 36.91 -7.64
CA ALA A 379 0.23 35.95 -8.58
C ALA A 379 1.39 35.33 -9.38
N PRO A 380 1.40 33.99 -9.59
CA PRO A 380 2.45 33.36 -10.38
C PRO A 380 2.46 33.96 -11.80
N PRO A 381 3.64 34.05 -12.45
CA PRO A 381 3.72 34.56 -13.82
C PRO A 381 2.78 33.77 -14.73
N PRO A 382 2.11 34.42 -15.70
CA PRO A 382 1.17 33.75 -16.58
C PRO A 382 1.88 32.58 -17.23
N ALA A 383 1.26 31.40 -17.15
CA ALA A 383 1.81 30.18 -17.73
C ALA A 383 2.23 30.45 -19.19
N ALA A 384 3.40 29.93 -19.58
CA ALA A 384 3.85 30.02 -20.97
C ALA A 384 2.70 29.61 -21.90
N LYS A 385 2.45 30.41 -22.94
CA LYS A 385 1.40 30.09 -23.94
C LYS A 385 1.62 28.67 -24.42
N GLU A 386 0.67 27.80 -24.12
CA GLU A 386 0.73 26.42 -24.55
C GLU A 386 0.80 26.35 -26.07
N GLU A 387 1.73 25.55 -26.57
CA GLU A 387 1.78 25.26 -27.99
C GLU A 387 0.48 24.58 -28.42
N PRO A 388 -0.11 24.97 -29.56
CA PRO A 388 -1.33 24.37 -30.04
C PRO A 388 -1.10 22.88 -30.34
N LEU A 389 -2.09 22.04 -30.00
CA LEU A 389 -2.03 20.62 -30.35
C LEU A 389 -1.91 20.43 -31.86
N PRO A 390 -1.22 19.36 -32.31
CA PRO A 390 -1.11 19.04 -33.73
C PRO A 390 -2.47 18.92 -34.41
N ALA A 391 -2.63 19.53 -35.58
CA ALA A 391 -3.91 19.57 -36.30
C ALA A 391 -4.38 18.18 -36.77
N ASP A 392 -3.46 17.23 -36.93
CA ASP A 392 -3.73 15.86 -37.36
C ASP A 392 -4.08 14.92 -36.19
N LEU A 393 -4.02 15.39 -34.94
CA LEU A 393 -4.13 14.54 -33.76
C LEU A 393 -5.50 13.84 -33.64
N GLU A 394 -6.59 14.54 -33.98
CA GLU A 394 -7.92 13.94 -34.00
C GLU A 394 -8.00 12.80 -35.02
N GLU A 395 -7.44 13.01 -36.21
CA GLU A 395 -7.43 12.00 -37.27
C GLU A 395 -6.55 10.80 -36.89
N ALA A 396 -5.43 11.04 -36.21
CA ALA A 396 -4.57 9.97 -35.69
C ALA A 396 -5.31 9.07 -34.69
N PHE A 397 -6.04 9.64 -33.72
CA PHE A 397 -6.87 8.84 -32.80
C PHE A 397 -8.04 8.15 -33.52
N ARG A 398 -8.71 8.84 -34.44
CA ARG A 398 -9.82 8.26 -35.21
C ARG A 398 -9.37 7.05 -36.02
N LYS A 399 -8.22 7.16 -36.68
CA LYS A 399 -7.59 6.07 -37.42
C LYS A 399 -7.26 4.89 -36.50
N LEU A 400 -6.62 5.16 -35.37
CA LEU A 400 -6.29 4.13 -34.37
C LEU A 400 -7.53 3.36 -33.89
N LEU A 401 -8.60 4.07 -33.52
CA LEU A 401 -9.85 3.44 -33.05
C LEU A 401 -10.53 2.62 -34.16
N THR A 402 -10.43 3.08 -35.41
CA THR A 402 -10.94 2.34 -36.58
C THR A 402 -10.16 1.05 -36.82
N GLU A 403 -8.84 1.10 -36.75
CA GLU A 403 -7.96 -0.06 -36.87
C GLU A 403 -8.16 -1.05 -35.71
N ALA A 404 -8.36 -0.54 -34.49
CA ALA A 404 -8.68 -1.36 -33.31
C ALA A 404 -10.03 -2.09 -33.46
N ASN A 405 -11.05 -1.43 -34.02
CA ASN A 405 -12.33 -2.06 -34.34
C ASN A 405 -12.20 -3.15 -35.41
N ALA A 406 -11.36 -2.94 -36.42
CA ALA A 406 -11.07 -3.96 -37.44
C ALA A 406 -10.36 -5.19 -36.81
N ALA A 407 -9.38 -4.97 -35.93
CA ALA A 407 -8.73 -6.04 -35.17
C ALA A 407 -9.72 -6.77 -34.25
N ALA A 408 -10.63 -6.04 -33.60
CA ALA A 408 -11.67 -6.64 -32.75
C ALA A 408 -12.60 -7.56 -33.53
N ARG A 409 -12.86 -7.23 -34.81
CA ARG A 409 -13.64 -8.11 -35.68
C ARG A 409 -12.90 -9.41 -35.97
N ILE A 410 -11.61 -9.33 -36.25
CA ILE A 410 -10.76 -10.52 -36.47
C ILE A 410 -10.75 -11.40 -35.21
N ASP A 411 -10.52 -10.82 -34.03
CA ASP A 411 -10.54 -11.54 -32.76
C ASP A 411 -11.90 -12.20 -32.51
N TYR A 412 -13.00 -11.51 -32.85
CA TYR A 412 -14.37 -12.03 -32.69
C TYR A 412 -14.63 -13.21 -33.62
N ASP A 413 -14.17 -13.16 -34.88
CA ASP A 413 -14.37 -14.23 -35.85
C ASP A 413 -13.48 -15.46 -35.54
N GLN A 414 -12.31 -15.25 -34.92
CA GLN A 414 -11.36 -16.32 -34.56
C GLN A 414 -11.63 -16.98 -33.20
N THR A 415 -12.29 -16.27 -32.28
CA THR A 415 -12.52 -16.78 -30.92
C THR A 415 -13.87 -17.53 -30.85
N PRO A 416 -13.90 -18.77 -30.34
CA PRO A 416 -15.17 -19.48 -30.14
C PRO A 416 -16.02 -18.80 -29.04
N PRO A 417 -17.37 -18.78 -29.18
CA PRO A 417 -18.23 -18.26 -28.13
C PRO A 417 -18.26 -19.20 -26.93
N GLY A 418 -18.32 -18.64 -25.72
CA GLY A 418 -18.48 -19.45 -24.51
C GLY A 418 -18.47 -18.63 -23.22
N LYS A 419 -18.26 -19.31 -22.08
CA LYS A 419 -18.35 -18.73 -20.73
C LYS A 419 -16.99 -18.53 -20.05
N ASP A 420 -15.92 -19.02 -20.67
CA ASP A 420 -14.58 -18.87 -20.12
C ASP A 420 -14.05 -17.46 -20.37
N TRP A 421 -13.15 -17.00 -19.50
CA TRP A 421 -12.62 -15.64 -19.49
C TRP A 421 -11.90 -15.23 -20.78
N ASN A 422 -11.45 -16.20 -21.61
CA ASN A 422 -10.77 -15.99 -22.90
C ASN A 422 -11.65 -16.30 -24.12
N GLN A 423 -12.93 -16.58 -23.91
CA GLN A 423 -13.92 -16.82 -24.97
C GLN A 423 -14.74 -15.56 -25.21
N ARG A 424 -15.30 -15.43 -26.41
CA ARG A 424 -16.14 -14.28 -26.76
C ARG A 424 -17.59 -14.48 -26.30
N PRO A 425 -18.38 -13.40 -26.12
CA PRO A 425 -19.81 -13.53 -25.85
C PRO A 425 -20.56 -14.15 -27.04
N ALA A 426 -21.62 -14.90 -26.73
CA ALA A 426 -22.57 -15.45 -27.70
C ALA A 426 -23.59 -14.38 -28.16
N ARG A 427 -23.12 -13.19 -28.54
CA ARG A 427 -23.94 -12.06 -29.05
C ARG A 427 -23.31 -11.50 -30.31
N PRO A 428 -24.09 -10.89 -31.24
CA PRO A 428 -23.55 -10.31 -32.46
C PRO A 428 -22.39 -9.33 -32.20
N PHE A 429 -21.44 -9.28 -33.13
CA PHE A 429 -20.31 -8.37 -33.05
C PHE A 429 -20.79 -6.91 -32.93
N THR A 430 -20.29 -6.23 -31.90
CA THR A 430 -20.46 -4.80 -31.70
C THR A 430 -19.06 -4.18 -31.62
N PRO A 431 -18.75 -3.14 -32.40
CA PRO A 431 -17.46 -2.46 -32.31
C PRO A 431 -17.20 -1.97 -30.88
N PRO A 432 -16.02 -2.24 -30.29
CA PRO A 432 -15.71 -1.82 -28.93
C PRO A 432 -15.62 -0.31 -28.75
N PHE A 433 -15.30 0.43 -29.83
CA PHE A 433 -15.08 1.88 -29.82
C PHE A 433 -15.92 2.61 -30.85
N ASP A 434 -16.35 3.83 -30.52
CA ASP A 434 -16.85 4.79 -31.50
C ASP A 434 -15.69 5.71 -31.94
N PRO A 435 -15.27 5.69 -33.22
CA PRO A 435 -14.20 6.58 -33.71
C PRO A 435 -14.50 8.07 -33.53
N ALA A 436 -15.77 8.47 -33.38
CA ALA A 436 -16.14 9.86 -33.11
C ALA A 436 -15.66 10.36 -31.74
N ILE A 437 -15.29 9.46 -30.82
CA ILE A 437 -14.70 9.81 -29.51
C ILE A 437 -13.35 10.53 -29.67
N ALA A 438 -12.67 10.39 -30.81
CA ALA A 438 -11.40 11.08 -31.07
C ALA A 438 -11.46 12.60 -30.84
N LYS A 439 -12.58 13.24 -31.19
CA LYS A 439 -12.80 14.67 -30.93
C LYS A 439 -12.83 15.00 -29.43
N HIS A 440 -13.37 14.09 -28.62
CA HIS A 440 -13.46 14.24 -27.16
C HIS A 440 -12.11 14.00 -26.49
N ILE A 441 -11.29 13.09 -27.02
CA ILE A 441 -9.90 12.89 -26.58
C ILE A 441 -9.10 14.19 -26.79
N VAL A 442 -9.18 14.79 -27.96
CA VAL A 442 -8.49 16.06 -28.25
C VAL A 442 -9.04 17.21 -27.41
N ALA A 443 -10.37 17.28 -27.20
CA ALA A 443 -10.99 18.25 -26.31
C ALA A 443 -10.47 18.12 -24.85
N ALA A 444 -10.33 16.88 -24.34
CA ALA A 444 -9.75 16.62 -23.03
C ALA A 444 -8.30 17.11 -22.95
N MET A 445 -7.49 16.86 -23.99
CA MET A 445 -6.10 17.32 -24.07
C MET A 445 -5.98 18.86 -24.08
N ARG A 446 -6.97 19.56 -24.64
CA ARG A 446 -7.08 21.03 -24.58
C ARG A 446 -7.57 21.56 -23.23
N GLY A 447 -8.01 20.68 -22.33
CA GLY A 447 -8.60 21.07 -21.05
C GLY A 447 -10.05 21.53 -21.15
N GLU A 448 -10.75 21.22 -22.25
CA GLU A 448 -12.17 21.51 -22.38
C GLU A 448 -12.98 20.69 -21.38
N ARG A 449 -14.08 21.25 -20.87
CA ARG A 449 -14.92 20.57 -19.87
C ARG A 449 -15.81 19.53 -20.55
N LEU A 450 -15.60 18.27 -20.20
CA LEU A 450 -16.39 17.15 -20.71
C LEU A 450 -17.47 16.69 -19.72
N SER A 451 -18.57 16.14 -20.26
CA SER A 451 -19.61 15.47 -19.49
C SER A 451 -19.11 14.14 -18.92
N GLU A 452 -19.78 13.63 -17.88
CA GLU A 452 -19.41 12.34 -17.26
C GLU A 452 -19.46 11.18 -18.26
N ALA A 453 -20.45 11.16 -19.16
CA ALA A 453 -20.56 10.14 -20.21
C ALA A 453 -19.35 10.18 -21.16
N GLN A 454 -18.94 11.38 -21.59
CA GLN A 454 -17.77 11.56 -22.46
C GLN A 454 -16.47 11.12 -21.79
N ARG A 455 -16.31 11.38 -20.48
CA ARG A 455 -15.12 10.93 -19.73
C ARG A 455 -15.03 9.40 -19.67
N ARG A 456 -16.16 8.71 -19.41
CA ARG A 456 -16.20 7.24 -19.39
C ARG A 456 -15.87 6.64 -20.76
N GLU A 457 -16.35 7.25 -21.83
CA GLU A 457 -16.05 6.85 -23.20
C GLU A 457 -14.58 7.05 -23.57
N ILE A 458 -13.99 8.18 -23.17
CA ILE A 458 -12.55 8.43 -23.34
C ILE A 458 -11.73 7.41 -22.58
N TRP A 459 -12.04 7.16 -21.29
CA TRP A 459 -11.33 6.18 -20.48
C TRP A 459 -11.28 4.82 -21.17
N LYS A 460 -12.43 4.36 -21.67
CA LYS A 460 -12.50 3.11 -22.43
C LYS A 460 -11.59 3.15 -23.68
N ALA A 461 -11.49 4.28 -24.37
CA ALA A 461 -10.69 4.41 -25.58
C ALA A 461 -9.17 4.57 -25.34
N VAL A 462 -8.75 5.07 -24.17
CA VAL A 462 -7.34 5.39 -23.87
C VAL A 462 -6.67 4.45 -22.86
N ASP A 463 -7.44 3.59 -22.19
CA ASP A 463 -6.93 2.48 -21.39
C ASP A 463 -6.81 1.22 -22.26
N ASP A 464 -5.58 0.74 -22.47
CA ASP A 464 -5.29 -0.44 -23.29
C ASP A 464 -5.84 -1.74 -22.67
N LYS A 465 -6.23 -1.71 -21.39
CA LYS A 465 -6.84 -2.83 -20.66
C LYS A 465 -8.36 -2.80 -20.62
N SER A 466 -9.00 -1.78 -21.18
CA SER A 466 -10.46 -1.60 -21.15
C SER A 466 -11.24 -2.62 -21.99
N THR A 467 -10.55 -3.33 -22.89
CA THR A 467 -11.12 -4.34 -23.80
C THR A 467 -11.17 -5.71 -23.13
N ASP A 468 -12.03 -6.59 -23.61
CA ASP A 468 -12.16 -7.94 -23.06
C ASP A 468 -10.94 -8.82 -23.32
N ASN A 469 -10.74 -9.85 -22.49
CA ASN A 469 -9.57 -10.74 -22.53
C ASN A 469 -9.41 -11.57 -23.80
N TRP A 470 -10.50 -11.74 -24.54
CA TRP A 470 -10.48 -12.42 -25.83
C TRP A 470 -10.00 -11.51 -26.98
N MET A 471 -10.00 -10.18 -26.81
CA MET A 471 -9.60 -9.20 -27.83
C MET A 471 -8.08 -8.95 -27.84
N ARG A 472 -7.28 -10.02 -28.04
CA ARG A 472 -5.81 -9.96 -27.91
C ARG A 472 -5.15 -9.06 -28.96
N GLN A 473 -5.55 -9.17 -30.23
CA GLN A 473 -4.96 -8.36 -31.29
C GLN A 473 -5.37 -6.89 -31.14
N THR A 474 -6.64 -6.64 -30.76
CA THR A 474 -7.12 -5.29 -30.46
C THR A 474 -6.28 -4.61 -29.38
N ARG A 475 -6.00 -5.30 -28.26
CA ARG A 475 -5.18 -4.74 -27.17
C ARG A 475 -3.78 -4.37 -27.63
N GLN A 476 -3.13 -5.28 -28.36
CA GLN A 476 -1.78 -5.04 -28.84
C GLN A 476 -1.73 -3.86 -29.81
N LEU A 477 -2.69 -3.78 -30.73
CA LEU A 477 -2.78 -2.67 -31.69
C LEU A 477 -3.06 -1.35 -30.97
N LEU A 478 -4.05 -1.33 -30.07
CA LEU A 478 -4.45 -0.15 -29.32
C LEU A 478 -3.29 0.37 -28.45
N GLY A 479 -2.66 -0.51 -27.66
CA GLY A 479 -1.54 -0.14 -26.80
C GLY A 479 -0.33 0.39 -27.57
N ASN A 480 0.03 -0.24 -28.70
CA ASN A 480 1.12 0.24 -29.56
C ASN A 480 0.78 1.58 -30.23
N GLY A 481 -0.45 1.75 -30.71
CA GLY A 481 -0.89 2.98 -31.35
C GLY A 481 -0.99 4.16 -30.39
N LEU A 482 -1.52 3.94 -29.19
CA LEU A 482 -1.55 4.94 -28.12
C LEU A 482 -0.13 5.35 -27.73
N LYS A 483 0.78 4.39 -27.56
CA LYS A 483 2.20 4.67 -27.28
C LYS A 483 2.84 5.51 -28.39
N ALA A 484 2.56 5.20 -29.65
CA ALA A 484 3.09 5.96 -30.78
C ALA A 484 2.57 7.40 -30.80
N ILE A 485 1.26 7.61 -30.56
CA ILE A 485 0.67 8.95 -30.50
C ILE A 485 1.22 9.73 -29.29
N PHE A 486 1.23 9.14 -28.09
CA PHE A 486 1.69 9.81 -26.86
C PHE A 486 3.20 10.09 -26.84
N SER A 487 4.00 9.40 -27.67
CA SER A 487 5.44 9.64 -27.78
C SER A 487 5.80 10.72 -28.81
N ARG A 488 4.82 11.34 -29.47
CA ARG A 488 5.11 12.43 -30.42
C ARG A 488 5.70 13.63 -29.69
N THR A 489 6.77 14.20 -30.24
CA THR A 489 7.48 15.34 -29.64
C THR A 489 6.70 16.65 -29.69
N ASP A 490 5.67 16.72 -30.52
CA ASP A 490 4.76 17.87 -30.69
C ASP A 490 3.52 17.80 -29.78
N ILE A 491 3.47 16.84 -28.86
CA ILE A 491 2.44 16.76 -27.81
C ILE A 491 3.09 17.07 -26.46
N SER A 492 2.59 18.12 -25.80
CA SER A 492 3.11 18.52 -24.50
C SER A 492 2.69 17.55 -23.39
N PHE A 493 3.54 17.45 -22.35
CA PHE A 493 3.21 16.69 -21.14
C PHE A 493 1.94 17.20 -20.46
N HIS A 494 1.67 18.51 -20.52
CA HIS A 494 0.45 19.11 -19.98
C HIS A 494 -0.81 18.60 -20.67
N ALA A 495 -0.79 18.47 -21.99
CA ALA A 495 -1.92 17.92 -22.76
C ALA A 495 -2.20 16.45 -22.40
N LEU A 496 -1.16 15.64 -22.24
CA LEU A 496 -1.28 14.24 -21.81
C LEU A 496 -1.82 14.15 -20.37
N SER A 497 -1.32 15.00 -19.47
CA SER A 497 -1.74 15.04 -18.08
C SER A 497 -3.23 15.39 -17.95
N ARG A 498 -3.73 16.33 -18.75
CA ARG A 498 -5.16 16.67 -18.78
C ARG A 498 -6.03 15.54 -19.28
N LEU A 499 -5.60 14.85 -20.34
CA LEU A 499 -6.31 13.68 -20.85
C LEU A 499 -6.45 12.61 -19.76
N LEU A 500 -5.34 12.27 -19.09
CA LEU A 500 -5.35 11.28 -18.02
C LEU A 500 -6.22 11.72 -16.83
N PHE A 501 -6.06 12.96 -16.37
CA PHE A 501 -6.84 13.51 -15.26
C PHE A 501 -8.35 13.50 -15.56
N GLN A 502 -8.75 13.90 -16.76
CA GLN A 502 -10.16 13.89 -17.16
C GLN A 502 -10.70 12.48 -17.38
N ALA A 503 -9.89 11.54 -17.87
CA ALA A 503 -10.29 10.16 -18.09
C ALA A 503 -10.43 9.37 -16.78
N THR A 504 -9.64 9.69 -15.74
CA THR A 504 -9.69 9.02 -14.42
C THR A 504 -10.60 9.70 -13.40
N ASP A 505 -11.29 10.77 -13.80
CA ASP A 505 -12.11 11.61 -12.90
C ASP A 505 -11.29 12.16 -11.71
N GLY A 506 -10.02 12.48 -11.96
CA GLY A 506 -9.08 12.97 -10.95
C GLY A 506 -8.58 11.92 -9.95
N ARG A 507 -8.91 10.63 -10.13
CA ARG A 507 -8.32 9.55 -9.34
C ARG A 507 -6.86 9.35 -9.78
N HIS A 508 -5.96 9.47 -8.81
CA HIS A 508 -4.51 9.39 -9.02
C HIS A 508 -4.10 8.05 -9.67
N TRP A 509 -3.19 8.13 -10.63
CA TRP A 509 -2.39 7.01 -11.15
C TRP A 509 -1.22 6.72 -10.22
#